data_AF-A0A392P9R2-F1
#
_entry.id   AF-A0A392P9R2-F1
#
_cell.length_a   1.000
_cell.length_b   1.000
_cell.length_c   1.000
_cell.angle_alpha   90.00
_cell.angle_beta   90.00
_cell.angle_gamma   90.00
#
_symmetry.space_group_name_H-M   'P 1'
#
loop_
_entity.id
_entity.type
_entity.pdbx_description
1 polymer ?
#
loop_
_entity_poly.entity_id
_entity_poly.type
_entity_poly.pdbx_seq_one_letter_code
_entity_poly.pdbx_strand_id
1 'polypeptide(L)'
;DFNAVLHREEMRGLNTLRNASLSSETIEFRNFLTNMDLIDLPVLGRKFTWVHPNGISMSRIDRVLVSNDWLSFVVNPALWVLPCTVSDHCPLVVRSNVVDWGPRPFRFNNYWLENKDFTKVVENYWMNNNLTGWMAYVLKEKLKGLKATIKTWHRYTYGVLDDKILKLISEINVLDIKGELTGLSEDEMGSRKQLFSEMWHLKRSKESSIVQRSRARWLKESDANSSFFHACVKSRRNLNSILALQTEQG
;
A
#
# COMPACT_ATOMS: atom_id res chain seq x y z
N ASP A 1 -16.65 6.13 -23.53
CA ASP A 1 -18.08 5.83 -23.46
C ASP A 1 -18.35 4.34 -23.48
N PHE A 2 -18.96 3.83 -22.40
CA PHE A 2 -19.43 2.44 -22.28
C PHE A 2 -20.96 2.35 -22.38
N ASN A 3 -21.68 3.49 -22.41
CA ASN A 3 -23.14 3.56 -22.34
C ASN A 3 -23.77 2.75 -21.18
N ALA A 4 -23.01 2.52 -20.10
CA ALA A 4 -23.41 1.66 -18.99
C ALA A 4 -23.12 2.28 -17.61
N VAL A 5 -24.09 2.15 -16.72
CA VAL A 5 -23.99 2.53 -15.30
C VAL A 5 -23.68 1.31 -14.46
N LEU A 6 -22.93 1.47 -13.36
CA LEU A 6 -22.65 0.42 -12.39
C LEU A 6 -23.53 0.53 -11.15
N HIS A 7 -23.92 1.75 -10.79
CA HIS A 7 -24.70 2.03 -9.58
C HIS A 7 -25.86 2.99 -9.87
N ARG A 8 -26.91 2.96 -9.04
CA ARG A 8 -28.07 3.84 -9.23
C ARG A 8 -27.70 5.30 -9.03
N GLU A 9 -26.76 5.57 -8.12
CA GLU A 9 -26.24 6.89 -7.77
C GLU A 9 -25.48 7.55 -8.93
N GLU A 10 -25.11 6.77 -9.94
CA GLU A 10 -24.49 7.25 -11.18
C GLU A 10 -25.51 7.77 -12.19
N MET A 11 -26.81 7.81 -11.84
CA MET A 11 -27.87 8.42 -12.63
C MET A 11 -28.59 9.51 -11.84
N ARG A 12 -29.04 10.54 -12.54
CA ARG A 12 -29.94 11.58 -12.04
C ARG A 12 -30.95 11.94 -13.11
N GLY A 13 -32.24 12.06 -12.76
CA GLY A 13 -33.30 12.48 -13.67
C GLY A 13 -34.70 12.00 -13.26
N LEU A 14 -35.68 12.09 -14.17
CA LEU A 14 -37.09 11.79 -13.87
C LEU A 14 -37.35 10.32 -13.47
N ASN A 15 -36.52 9.38 -13.93
CA ASN A 15 -36.65 7.96 -13.60
C ASN A 15 -35.99 7.56 -12.26
N THR A 16 -35.20 8.43 -11.62
CA THR A 16 -34.58 8.10 -10.32
C THR A 16 -35.57 8.03 -9.15
N LEU A 17 -36.82 8.48 -9.33
CA LEU A 17 -37.86 8.45 -8.29
C LEU A 17 -38.55 7.09 -8.14
N ARG A 18 -38.35 6.16 -9.08
CA ARG A 18 -38.84 4.78 -8.93
C ARG A 18 -37.77 3.95 -8.24
N ASN A 19 -38.14 3.22 -7.19
CA ASN A 19 -37.33 2.15 -6.58
C ASN A 19 -37.20 0.96 -7.55
N ALA A 20 -36.71 1.21 -8.76
CA ALA A 20 -36.47 0.19 -9.75
C ALA A 20 -35.20 -0.58 -9.39
N SER A 21 -35.28 -1.90 -9.46
CA SER A 21 -34.13 -2.79 -9.48
C SER A 21 -33.14 -2.38 -10.56
N LEU A 22 -31.86 -2.69 -10.37
CA LEU A 22 -30.83 -2.52 -11.41
C LEU A 22 -31.27 -3.24 -12.68
N SER A 23 -31.02 -2.64 -13.85
CA SER A 23 -31.36 -3.25 -15.13
C SER A 23 -30.51 -4.50 -15.40
N SER A 24 -30.96 -5.40 -16.28
CA SER A 24 -30.19 -6.61 -16.64
C SER A 24 -28.82 -6.23 -17.18
N GLU A 25 -28.77 -5.19 -18.02
CA GLU A 25 -27.56 -4.67 -18.63
C GLU A 25 -26.56 -4.15 -17.58
N THR A 26 -27.06 -3.50 -16.52
CA THR A 26 -26.22 -3.04 -15.40
C THR A 26 -25.60 -4.21 -14.64
N ILE A 27 -26.38 -5.28 -14.43
CA ILE A 27 -25.92 -6.49 -13.75
C ILE A 27 -24.88 -7.21 -14.62
N GLU A 28 -25.15 -7.38 -15.91
CA GLU A 28 -24.23 -7.98 -16.88
C GLU A 28 -22.92 -7.21 -16.97
N PHE A 29 -22.97 -5.88 -17.04
CA PHE A 29 -21.76 -5.06 -17.08
C PHE A 29 -20.94 -5.18 -15.79
N ARG A 30 -21.59 -5.22 -14.63
CA ARG A 30 -20.90 -5.47 -13.36
C ARG A 30 -20.23 -6.85 -13.31
N ASN A 31 -20.93 -7.87 -13.81
CA ASN A 31 -20.38 -9.22 -13.91
C ASN A 31 -19.20 -9.26 -14.87
N PHE A 32 -19.25 -8.54 -15.99
CA PHE A 32 -18.12 -8.39 -16.91
C PHE A 32 -16.89 -7.80 -16.22
N LEU A 33 -17.04 -6.69 -15.48
CA LEU A 33 -15.92 -6.10 -14.71
C LEU A 33 -15.34 -7.11 -13.71
N THR A 34 -16.21 -7.83 -13.01
CA THR A 34 -15.81 -8.82 -12.00
C THR A 34 -15.08 -10.00 -12.63
N ASN A 35 -15.59 -10.54 -13.74
CA ASN A 35 -15.01 -11.70 -14.42
C ASN A 35 -13.67 -11.39 -15.07
N MET A 36 -13.45 -10.13 -15.45
CA MET A 36 -12.20 -9.67 -16.08
C MET A 36 -11.21 -9.06 -15.07
N ASP A 37 -11.52 -9.09 -13.77
CA ASP A 37 -10.73 -8.47 -12.70
C ASP A 37 -10.38 -6.99 -13.00
N LEU A 38 -11.33 -6.26 -13.57
CA LEU A 38 -11.19 -4.85 -13.94
C LEU A 38 -11.66 -3.94 -12.81
N ILE A 39 -10.86 -2.92 -12.55
CA ILE A 39 -11.12 -1.89 -11.55
C ILE A 39 -11.58 -0.62 -12.25
N ASP A 40 -12.79 -0.16 -11.96
CA ASP A 40 -13.26 1.16 -12.39
C ASP A 40 -12.63 2.24 -11.52
N LEU A 41 -11.83 3.13 -12.13
CA LEU A 41 -11.18 4.20 -11.39
C LEU A 41 -12.21 5.18 -10.82
N PRO A 42 -12.13 5.55 -9.53
CA PRO A 42 -13.03 6.54 -8.95
C PRO A 42 -12.79 7.92 -9.56
N VAL A 43 -13.86 8.64 -9.88
CA VAL A 43 -13.81 9.99 -10.45
C VAL A 43 -13.64 11.07 -9.38
N LEU A 44 -12.91 12.13 -9.74
CA LEU A 44 -12.73 13.37 -8.99
C LEU A 44 -13.35 14.54 -9.76
N GLY A 45 -13.75 15.58 -9.02
CA GLY A 45 -14.45 16.74 -9.56
C GLY A 45 -15.93 16.45 -9.76
N ARG A 46 -16.38 16.37 -11.03
CA ARG A 46 -17.79 16.12 -11.36
C ARG A 46 -18.15 14.64 -11.21
N LYS A 47 -19.40 14.37 -10.81
CA LYS A 47 -19.90 13.00 -10.59
C LYS A 47 -20.40 12.31 -11.87
N PHE A 48 -20.89 13.09 -12.83
CA PHE A 48 -21.49 12.60 -14.07
C PHE A 48 -20.58 12.93 -15.25
N THR A 49 -20.54 12.04 -16.23
CA THR A 49 -19.74 12.19 -17.44
C THR A 49 -20.59 12.51 -18.66
N TRP A 50 -21.90 12.33 -18.56
CA TRP A 50 -22.84 12.69 -19.60
C TRP A 50 -23.98 13.51 -19.02
N VAL A 51 -24.42 14.53 -19.76
CA VAL A 51 -25.53 15.41 -19.39
C VAL A 51 -26.42 15.59 -20.62
N HIS A 52 -27.67 15.16 -20.51
CA HIS A 52 -28.66 15.37 -21.55
C HIS A 52 -28.83 16.88 -21.83
N PRO A 53 -29.07 17.31 -23.09
CA PRO A 53 -29.25 18.71 -23.44
C PRO A 53 -30.34 19.47 -22.64
N ASN A 54 -31.29 18.74 -22.04
CA ASN A 54 -32.31 19.34 -21.17
C ASN A 54 -31.79 19.72 -19.77
N GLY A 55 -30.55 19.34 -19.42
CA GLY A 55 -29.91 19.63 -18.13
C GLY A 55 -30.48 18.86 -16.92
N ILE A 56 -31.49 18.01 -17.13
CA ILE A 56 -32.20 17.29 -16.05
C ILE A 56 -31.64 15.88 -15.90
N SER A 57 -31.41 15.19 -17.02
CA SER A 57 -30.92 13.82 -17.03
C SER A 57 -29.40 13.80 -17.11
N MET A 58 -28.75 13.09 -16.19
CA MET A 58 -27.30 12.94 -16.14
C MET A 58 -26.93 11.50 -15.82
N SER A 59 -25.81 11.03 -16.37
CA SER A 59 -25.29 9.70 -16.09
C SER A 59 -23.76 9.68 -16.07
N ARG A 60 -23.18 8.71 -15.36
CA ARG A 60 -21.76 8.35 -15.49
C ARG A 60 -21.67 7.10 -16.36
N ILE A 61 -21.31 7.30 -17.62
CA ILE A 61 -21.21 6.23 -18.64
C ILE A 61 -19.83 6.18 -19.31
N ASP A 62 -19.00 7.19 -19.09
CA ASP A 62 -17.59 7.18 -19.47
C ASP A 62 -16.74 6.69 -18.29
N ARG A 63 -15.85 5.74 -18.55
CA ARG A 63 -15.04 5.08 -17.52
C ARG A 63 -13.62 4.86 -17.99
N VAL A 64 -12.73 4.71 -17.03
CA VAL A 64 -11.39 4.16 -17.24
C VAL A 64 -11.27 2.92 -16.39
N LEU A 65 -11.30 1.77 -17.06
CA LEU A 65 -11.17 0.46 -16.43
C LEU A 65 -9.70 0.02 -16.50
N VAL A 66 -9.12 -0.38 -15.37
CA VAL A 66 -7.71 -0.76 -15.27
C VAL A 66 -7.55 -2.13 -14.62
N SER A 67 -6.49 -2.85 -14.97
CA SER A 67 -6.12 -4.07 -14.28
C SER A 67 -5.39 -3.77 -12.97
N ASN A 68 -5.37 -4.74 -12.06
CA ASN A 68 -4.59 -4.65 -10.83
C ASN A 68 -3.07 -4.53 -11.11
N ASP A 69 -2.58 -5.13 -12.19
CA ASP A 69 -1.19 -5.02 -12.63
C ASP A 69 -0.85 -3.59 -13.06
N TRP A 70 -1.75 -2.91 -13.77
CA TRP A 70 -1.55 -1.52 -14.15
C TRP A 70 -1.42 -0.60 -12.93
N LEU A 71 -2.25 -0.83 -11.90
CA LEU A 71 -2.14 -0.12 -10.61
C LEU A 71 -0.84 -0.40 -9.85
N SER A 72 -0.10 -1.45 -10.20
CA SER A 72 1.22 -1.72 -9.62
C SER A 72 2.31 -0.81 -10.19
N PHE A 73 2.16 -0.36 -11.44
CA PHE A 73 3.09 0.52 -12.13
C PHE A 73 2.78 2.00 -11.91
N VAL A 74 1.50 2.36 -11.85
CA VAL A 74 1.06 3.76 -11.76
C VAL A 74 0.83 4.18 -10.31
N VAL A 75 1.52 5.24 -9.89
CA VAL A 75 1.46 5.75 -8.52
C VAL A 75 0.28 6.69 -8.36
N ASN A 76 -0.67 6.32 -7.49
CA ASN A 76 -1.82 7.14 -7.10
C ASN A 76 -2.59 7.74 -8.30
N PRO A 77 -3.10 6.92 -9.24
CA PRO A 77 -3.87 7.43 -10.37
C PRO A 77 -5.14 8.14 -9.89
N ALA A 78 -5.42 9.29 -10.48
CA ALA A 78 -6.58 10.12 -10.20
C ALA A 78 -7.32 10.40 -11.50
N LEU A 79 -8.58 9.98 -11.60
CA LEU A 79 -9.42 10.21 -12.77
C LEU A 79 -10.23 11.50 -12.57
N TRP A 80 -10.00 12.51 -13.41
CA TRP A 80 -10.71 13.79 -13.36
C TRP A 80 -11.77 13.88 -14.44
N VAL A 81 -12.97 14.31 -14.06
CA VAL A 81 -14.03 14.68 -15.00
C VAL A 81 -13.93 16.17 -15.28
N LEU A 82 -13.62 16.54 -16.53
CA LEU A 82 -13.48 17.93 -16.93
C LEU A 82 -14.85 18.57 -17.26
N PRO A 83 -14.93 19.92 -17.33
CA PRO A 83 -16.13 20.61 -17.78
C PRO A 83 -16.58 20.17 -19.17
N CYS A 84 -17.90 20.02 -19.33
CA CYS A 84 -18.55 19.86 -20.63
C CYS A 84 -18.50 21.21 -21.35
N THR A 85 -17.90 21.29 -22.53
CA THR A 85 -17.84 22.54 -23.30
C THR A 85 -18.62 22.45 -24.61
N VAL A 86 -18.33 21.44 -25.43
CA VAL A 86 -18.85 21.33 -26.81
C VAL A 86 -19.64 20.06 -27.10
N SER A 87 -19.72 19.13 -26.14
CA SER A 87 -20.44 17.86 -26.23
C SER A 87 -21.36 17.71 -25.02
N ASP A 88 -22.31 16.78 -25.10
CA ASP A 88 -23.07 16.24 -23.97
C ASP A 88 -22.23 15.29 -23.10
N HIS A 89 -21.06 14.87 -23.57
CA HIS A 89 -20.05 14.14 -22.80
C HIS A 89 -18.95 15.04 -22.23
N CYS A 90 -18.51 14.69 -21.03
CA CYS A 90 -17.45 15.34 -20.27
C CYS A 90 -16.14 14.57 -20.51
N PRO A 91 -15.05 15.25 -20.92
CA PRO A 91 -13.75 14.60 -21.08
C PRO A 91 -13.23 14.03 -19.75
N LEU A 92 -12.59 12.86 -19.84
CA LEU A 92 -11.92 12.20 -18.73
C LEU A 92 -10.41 12.34 -18.86
N VAL A 93 -9.72 12.67 -17.76
CA VAL A 93 -8.26 12.74 -17.72
C VAL A 93 -7.73 11.93 -16.55
N VAL A 94 -6.90 10.93 -16.85
CA VAL A 94 -6.12 10.21 -15.83
C VAL A 94 -4.87 11.02 -15.55
N ARG A 95 -4.68 11.41 -14.29
CA ARG A 95 -3.45 12.04 -13.78
C ARG A 95 -2.74 11.07 -12.85
N SER A 96 -1.43 10.98 -12.98
CA SER A 96 -0.58 10.23 -12.07
C SER A 96 0.50 11.18 -11.58
N ASN A 97 0.43 11.57 -10.32
CA ASN A 97 1.43 12.44 -9.72
C ASN A 97 2.28 11.64 -8.74
N VAL A 98 3.60 11.70 -8.91
CA VAL A 98 4.54 11.33 -7.85
C VAL A 98 4.61 12.51 -6.89
N VAL A 99 3.69 12.55 -5.92
CA VAL A 99 3.72 13.58 -4.87
C VAL A 99 4.65 13.11 -3.76
N ASP A 100 5.78 13.79 -3.61
CA ASP A 100 6.64 13.65 -2.42
C ASP A 100 6.00 14.40 -1.26
N TRP A 101 5.34 13.67 -0.36
CA TRP A 101 4.78 14.19 0.89
C TRP A 101 5.84 14.47 1.96
N GLY A 102 7.13 14.42 1.58
CA GLY A 102 8.27 14.60 2.46
C GLY A 102 8.69 13.31 3.17
N PRO A 103 9.52 13.43 4.20
CA PRO A 103 10.09 12.27 4.89
C PRO A 103 9.01 11.36 5.45
N ARG A 104 9.08 10.06 5.11
CA ARG A 104 8.14 9.07 5.65
C ARG A 104 8.12 9.13 7.18
N PRO A 105 6.93 9.18 7.80
CA PRO A 105 6.82 9.20 9.25
C PRO A 105 7.44 7.93 9.82
N PHE A 106 8.08 8.07 10.97
CA PHE A 106 8.57 6.90 11.70
C PHE A 106 7.39 6.06 12.17
N ARG A 107 7.46 4.77 11.89
CA ARG A 107 6.51 3.76 12.34
C ARG A 107 7.29 2.67 13.05
N PHE A 108 6.78 2.24 14.20
CA PHE A 108 7.37 1.14 14.95
C PHE A 108 7.09 -0.17 14.23
N ASN A 109 8.11 -1.00 13.99
CA ASN A 109 7.90 -2.34 13.46
C ASN A 109 7.87 -3.36 14.60
N ASN A 110 6.83 -4.18 14.65
CA ASN A 110 6.63 -5.12 15.75
C ASN A 110 7.73 -6.19 15.82
N TYR A 111 8.29 -6.62 14.68
CA TYR A 111 9.38 -7.60 14.63
C TYR A 111 10.66 -7.12 15.34
N TRP A 112 10.80 -5.81 15.64
CA TRP A 112 11.92 -5.35 16.47
C TRP A 112 11.89 -5.97 17.86
N LEU A 113 10.70 -6.27 18.39
CA LEU A 113 10.54 -6.90 19.71
C LEU A 113 11.03 -8.36 19.73
N GLU A 114 11.15 -9.01 18.57
CA GLU A 114 11.68 -10.36 18.44
C GLU A 114 13.22 -10.37 18.48
N ASN A 115 13.85 -9.22 18.26
CA ASN A 115 15.30 -9.09 18.32
C ASN A 115 15.75 -8.93 19.78
N LYS A 116 16.60 -9.87 20.24
CA LYS A 116 17.09 -9.95 21.62
C LYS A 116 17.81 -8.68 22.09
N ASP A 117 18.40 -7.91 21.18
CA ASP A 117 19.15 -6.70 21.53
C ASP A 117 18.29 -5.43 21.50
N PHE A 118 17.06 -5.49 20.98
CA PHE A 118 16.22 -4.31 20.86
C PHE A 118 15.88 -3.68 22.22
N THR A 119 15.50 -4.50 23.21
CA THR A 119 15.20 -4.01 24.56
C THR A 119 16.39 -3.27 25.17
N LYS A 120 17.61 -3.82 25.02
CA LYS A 120 18.84 -3.18 25.51
C LYS A 120 19.08 -1.83 24.86
N VAL A 121 18.80 -1.68 23.57
CA VAL A 121 18.93 -0.40 22.86
C VAL A 121 18.00 0.66 23.45
N VAL A 122 16.76 0.28 23.75
CA VAL A 122 15.78 1.18 24.36
C VAL A 122 16.19 1.54 25.79
N GLU A 123 16.53 0.55 26.61
CA GLU A 123 16.95 0.75 28.01
C GLU A 123 18.20 1.63 28.11
N ASN A 124 19.24 1.32 27.33
CA ASN A 124 20.48 2.10 27.31
C ASN A 124 20.22 3.55 26.95
N TYR A 125 19.39 3.80 25.93
CA TYR A 125 19.03 5.18 25.59
C TYR A 125 18.23 5.84 26.71
N TRP A 126 17.27 5.12 27.28
CA TRP A 126 16.35 5.68 28.27
C TRP A 126 17.05 6.06 29.58
N MET A 127 17.99 5.23 30.04
CA MET A 127 18.74 5.46 31.29
C MET A 127 19.83 6.51 31.14
N ASN A 128 20.49 6.59 29.98
CA ASN A 128 21.62 7.51 29.78
C ASN A 128 21.19 8.92 29.37
N ASN A 129 19.92 9.16 29.06
CA ASN A 129 19.41 10.48 28.68
C ASN A 129 18.53 11.08 29.78
N ASN A 130 19.18 11.81 30.68
CA ASN A 130 18.52 12.56 31.75
C ASN A 130 18.25 14.00 31.29
N LEU A 131 16.99 14.27 30.98
CA LEU A 131 16.49 15.60 30.66
C LEU A 131 15.73 16.14 31.88
N THR A 132 15.94 17.42 32.17
CA THR A 132 15.25 18.14 33.24
C THR A 132 14.24 19.13 32.67
N GLY A 133 13.27 19.54 33.49
CA GLY A 133 12.24 20.51 33.13
C GLY A 133 10.82 19.94 33.21
N TRP A 134 9.88 20.57 32.51
CA TRP A 134 8.49 20.15 32.50
C TRP A 134 8.34 18.71 31.98
N MET A 135 7.58 17.87 32.69
CA MET A 135 7.53 16.43 32.43
C MET A 135 7.12 16.07 31.01
N ALA A 136 6.20 16.80 30.39
CA ALA A 136 5.81 16.54 29.01
C ALA A 136 6.90 16.95 28.00
N TYR A 137 7.69 17.98 28.30
CA TYR A 137 8.88 18.32 27.50
C TYR A 137 9.93 17.19 27.59
N VAL A 138 10.21 16.72 28.81
CA VAL A 138 11.12 15.60 29.06
C VAL A 138 10.69 14.37 28.28
N LEU A 139 9.42 13.96 28.38
CA LEU A 139 8.89 12.82 27.66
C LEU A 139 9.00 12.98 26.14
N LYS A 140 8.60 14.13 25.61
CA LYS A 140 8.67 14.43 24.16
C LYS A 140 10.09 14.32 23.63
N GLU A 141 11.08 14.95 24.27
CA GLU A 141 12.45 14.93 23.78
C GLU A 141 13.12 13.55 23.98
N LYS A 142 12.80 12.81 25.06
CA LYS A 142 13.24 11.41 25.21
C LYS A 142 12.70 10.54 24.08
N LEU A 143 11.41 10.61 23.75
CA LEU A 143 10.82 9.86 22.64
C LEU A 143 11.41 10.27 21.28
N LYS A 144 11.66 11.56 21.07
CA LYS A 144 12.25 12.09 19.84
C LYS A 144 13.66 11.55 19.60
N GLY A 145 14.53 11.56 20.61
CA GLY A 145 15.86 11.00 20.46
C GLY A 145 15.87 9.48 20.45
N LEU A 146 14.98 8.81 21.20
CA LEU A 146 14.81 7.35 21.12
C LEU A 146 14.44 6.92 19.70
N LYS A 147 13.55 7.65 19.02
CA LYS A 147 13.24 7.46 17.60
C LYS A 147 14.49 7.54 16.71
N ALA A 148 15.41 8.47 16.96
CA ALA A 148 16.65 8.59 16.18
C ALA A 148 17.61 7.42 16.45
N THR A 149 17.73 7.01 17.70
CA THR A 149 18.51 5.83 18.11
C THR A 149 17.99 4.55 17.46
N ILE A 150 16.68 4.30 17.52
CA ILE A 150 16.05 3.14 16.88
C ILE A 150 16.25 3.16 15.36
N LYS A 151 16.13 4.33 14.72
CA LYS A 151 16.39 4.45 13.28
C LYS A 151 17.82 4.07 12.90
N THR A 152 18.79 4.50 13.70
CA THR A 152 20.22 4.21 13.46
C THR A 152 20.51 2.74 13.68
N TRP A 153 20.03 2.18 14.80
CA TRP A 153 20.11 0.75 15.09
C TRP A 153 19.46 -0.10 13.99
N HIS A 154 18.25 0.26 13.54
CA HIS A 154 17.55 -0.45 12.47
C HIS A 154 18.38 -0.49 11.18
N ARG A 155 18.95 0.65 10.78
CA ARG A 155 19.81 0.73 9.60
C ARG A 155 21.07 -0.12 9.74
N TYR A 156 21.67 -0.19 10.93
CA TYR A 156 22.85 -1.00 11.18
C TYR A 156 22.53 -2.51 11.21
N THR A 157 21.49 -2.92 11.94
CA THR A 157 21.14 -4.33 12.16
C THR A 157 20.46 -4.97 10.96
N TYR A 158 19.52 -4.24 10.33
CA TYR A 158 18.70 -4.76 9.23
C TYR A 158 19.06 -4.16 7.87
N GLY A 159 19.58 -2.93 7.84
CA GLY A 159 19.96 -2.25 6.59
C GLY A 159 18.79 -2.15 5.60
N VAL A 160 19.12 -2.29 4.31
CA VAL A 160 18.14 -2.58 3.28
C VAL A 160 17.87 -4.09 3.33
N LEU A 161 16.74 -4.47 3.92
CA LEU A 161 16.38 -5.87 4.16
C LEU A 161 16.49 -6.74 2.90
N ASP A 162 16.01 -6.23 1.76
CA ASP A 162 16.02 -6.96 0.49
C ASP A 162 17.45 -7.24 0.00
N ASP A 163 18.31 -6.23 0.00
CA ASP A 163 19.71 -6.37 -0.39
C ASP A 163 20.45 -7.37 0.54
N LYS A 164 20.18 -7.31 1.85
CA LYS A 164 20.78 -8.23 2.82
C LYS A 164 20.32 -9.68 2.60
N ILE A 165 19.03 -9.89 2.33
CA ILE A 165 18.49 -11.22 1.99
C ILE A 165 19.14 -11.74 0.69
N LEU A 166 19.25 -10.92 -0.35
CA LEU A 166 19.88 -11.30 -1.62
C LEU A 166 21.35 -11.66 -1.43
N LYS A 167 22.07 -10.88 -0.61
CA LYS A 167 23.47 -11.18 -0.26
C LYS A 167 23.61 -12.53 0.44
N LEU A 168 22.78 -12.80 1.45
CA LEU A 168 22.79 -14.09 2.15
C LEU A 168 22.46 -15.27 1.22
N ILE A 169 21.49 -15.10 0.32
CA ILE A 169 21.17 -16.12 -0.70
C ILE A 169 22.39 -16.38 -1.59
N SER A 170 23.08 -15.33 -2.03
CA SER A 170 24.29 -15.47 -2.85
C SER A 170 25.41 -16.20 -2.10
N GLU A 171 25.65 -15.88 -0.82
CA GLU A 171 26.68 -16.53 0.01
C GLU A 171 26.35 -18.00 0.27
N ILE A 172 25.09 -18.31 0.54
CA ILE A 172 24.59 -19.68 0.67
C ILE A 172 24.82 -20.45 -0.64
N ASN A 173 24.48 -19.85 -1.78
CA ASN A 173 24.63 -20.50 -3.08
C ASN A 173 26.11 -20.81 -3.42
N VAL A 174 27.04 -19.95 -3.02
CA VAL A 174 28.49 -20.22 -3.17
C VAL A 174 28.89 -21.47 -2.37
N LEU A 175 28.40 -21.62 -1.14
CA LEU A 175 28.65 -22.81 -0.33
C LEU A 175 27.93 -24.05 -0.90
N ASP A 176 26.73 -23.91 -1.44
CA ASP A 176 25.99 -25.01 -2.07
C ASP A 176 26.75 -25.56 -3.28
N ILE A 177 27.19 -24.68 -4.18
CA ILE A 177 28.01 -25.06 -5.36
C ILE A 177 29.32 -25.73 -4.93
N LYS A 178 30.00 -25.19 -3.91
CA LYS A 178 31.22 -25.81 -3.38
C LYS A 178 30.92 -27.21 -2.80
N GLY A 179 29.82 -27.35 -2.07
CA GLY A 179 29.37 -28.62 -1.50
C GLY A 179 29.11 -29.68 -2.57
N GLU A 180 28.55 -29.29 -3.71
CA GLU A 180 28.32 -30.19 -4.86
C GLU A 180 29.63 -30.64 -5.53
N LEU A 181 30.62 -29.75 -5.63
CA LEU A 181 31.87 -30.02 -6.34
C LEU A 181 32.92 -30.77 -5.50
N THR A 182 33.11 -30.35 -4.25
CA THR A 182 34.24 -30.79 -3.42
C THR A 182 33.83 -31.25 -2.02
N GLY A 183 32.54 -31.15 -1.68
CA GLY A 183 32.08 -31.24 -0.29
C GLY A 183 32.41 -29.99 0.53
N LEU A 184 31.81 -29.90 1.73
CA LEU A 184 32.02 -28.83 2.70
C LEU A 184 32.78 -29.33 3.92
N SER A 185 33.64 -28.47 4.50
CA SER A 185 34.21 -28.74 5.82
C SER A 185 33.17 -28.55 6.94
N GLU A 186 33.48 -29.01 8.16
CA GLU A 186 32.60 -28.79 9.33
C GLU A 186 32.37 -27.30 9.61
N ASP A 187 33.41 -26.46 9.48
CA ASP A 187 33.31 -25.01 9.66
C ASP A 187 32.40 -24.37 8.60
N GLU A 188 32.47 -24.85 7.36
CA GLU A 188 31.64 -24.37 6.26
C GLU A 188 30.19 -24.81 6.41
N MET A 189 29.95 -26.03 6.88
CA MET A 189 28.61 -26.49 7.26
C MET A 189 28.02 -25.64 8.39
N GLY A 190 28.83 -25.31 9.41
CA GLY A 190 28.44 -24.42 10.49
C GLY A 190 28.08 -23.02 9.99
N SER A 191 28.94 -22.45 9.14
CA SER A 191 28.73 -21.15 8.51
C SER A 191 27.46 -21.11 7.67
N ARG A 192 27.24 -22.13 6.83
CA ARG A 192 26.02 -22.30 6.02
C ARG A 192 24.77 -22.30 6.90
N LYS A 193 24.78 -23.05 8.00
CA LYS A 193 23.65 -23.12 8.95
C LYS A 193 23.35 -21.75 9.56
N GLN A 194 24.37 -20.98 9.92
CA GLN A 194 24.21 -19.63 10.43
C GLN A 194 23.61 -18.68 9.38
N LEU A 195 24.11 -18.71 8.14
CA LEU A 195 23.57 -17.91 7.04
C LEU A 195 22.09 -18.22 6.77
N PHE A 196 21.70 -19.50 6.76
CA PHE A 196 20.29 -19.89 6.63
C PHE A 196 19.45 -19.36 7.78
N SER A 197 19.93 -19.48 9.02
CA SER A 197 19.21 -18.97 10.20
C SER A 197 19.00 -17.46 10.12
N GLU A 198 20.02 -16.70 9.72
CA GLU A 198 19.91 -15.26 9.54
C GLU A 198 18.95 -14.91 8.39
N MET A 199 19.06 -15.59 7.25
CA MET A 199 18.16 -15.39 6.10
C MET A 199 16.70 -15.61 6.50
N TRP A 200 16.40 -16.71 7.21
CA TRP A 200 15.04 -17.02 7.68
C TRP A 200 14.52 -15.96 8.65
N HIS A 201 15.37 -15.52 9.58
CA HIS A 201 15.01 -14.45 10.51
C HIS A 201 14.68 -13.14 9.78
N LEU A 202 15.45 -12.76 8.76
CA LEU A 202 15.18 -11.56 7.97
C LEU A 202 13.92 -11.69 7.11
N LYS A 203 13.68 -12.85 6.49
CA LYS A 203 12.44 -13.13 5.75
C LYS A 203 11.21 -13.00 6.64
N ARG A 204 11.22 -13.63 7.83
CA ARG A 204 10.15 -13.52 8.82
C ARG A 204 9.93 -12.07 9.28
N SER A 205 11.01 -11.31 9.50
CA SER A 205 10.92 -9.89 9.85
C SER A 205 10.21 -9.07 8.75
N LYS A 206 10.53 -9.34 7.47
CA LYS A 206 9.89 -8.69 6.31
C LYS A 206 8.40 -9.02 6.23
N GLU A 207 8.06 -10.30 6.38
CA GLU A 207 6.69 -10.81 6.43
C GLU A 207 5.86 -10.13 7.54
N SER A 208 6.39 -10.12 8.77
CA SER A 208 5.75 -9.46 9.92
C SER A 208 5.48 -7.97 9.65
N SER A 209 6.40 -7.27 8.97
CA SER A 209 6.19 -5.88 8.55
C SER A 209 5.03 -5.71 7.56
N ILE A 210 4.88 -6.62 6.60
CA ILE A 210 3.78 -6.59 5.61
C ILE A 210 2.44 -6.83 6.31
N VAL A 211 2.36 -7.82 7.19
CA VAL A 211 1.15 -8.10 7.98
C VAL A 211 0.76 -6.88 8.83
N GLN A 212 1.72 -6.32 9.57
CA GLN A 212 1.47 -5.13 10.40
C GLN A 212 0.94 -3.95 9.57
N ARG A 213 1.49 -3.74 8.37
CA ARG A 213 1.05 -2.67 7.45
C ARG A 213 -0.33 -2.95 6.84
N SER A 214 -0.64 -4.21 6.57
CA SER A 214 -1.94 -4.63 6.02
C SER A 214 -3.10 -4.38 7.00
N ARG A 215 -2.81 -4.38 8.32
CA ARG A 215 -3.81 -4.38 9.40
C ARG A 215 -4.84 -5.52 9.32
N ALA A 216 -4.57 -6.57 8.55
CA ALA A 216 -5.40 -7.76 8.54
C ALA A 216 -5.25 -8.48 9.89
N ARG A 217 -6.35 -8.63 10.63
CA ARG A 217 -6.39 -9.30 11.94
C ARG A 217 -6.76 -10.78 11.89
N TRP A 218 -7.30 -11.23 10.75
CA TRP A 218 -8.04 -12.49 10.68
C TRP A 218 -7.20 -13.68 10.21
N LEU A 219 -6.09 -13.43 9.50
CA LEU A 219 -5.15 -14.47 9.09
C LEU A 219 -4.03 -14.56 10.11
N LYS A 220 -4.06 -15.63 10.92
CA LYS A 220 -2.97 -16.02 11.82
C LYS A 220 -1.84 -16.61 10.97
N GLU A 221 -0.76 -15.86 10.77
CA GLU A 221 0.56 -16.32 10.28
C GLU A 221 0.58 -17.45 9.23
N SER A 222 -0.25 -17.34 8.18
CA SER A 222 0.01 -18.02 6.90
C SER A 222 0.91 -17.12 6.05
N ASP A 223 1.40 -17.60 4.89
CA ASP A 223 2.37 -16.91 4.03
C ASP A 223 2.01 -15.42 3.82
N ALA A 224 2.69 -14.59 4.64
CA ALA A 224 2.50 -13.16 4.75
C ALA A 224 3.04 -12.41 3.54
N ASN A 225 3.80 -13.09 2.69
CA ASN A 225 4.23 -12.60 1.39
C ASN A 225 3.23 -12.93 0.27
N SER A 226 2.01 -13.38 0.61
CA SER A 226 0.96 -13.58 -0.38
C SER A 226 0.49 -12.27 -1.02
N SER A 227 0.03 -12.39 -2.27
CA SER A 227 -0.59 -11.30 -3.04
C SER A 227 -1.72 -10.61 -2.28
N PHE A 228 -2.43 -11.34 -1.41
CA PHE A 228 -3.50 -10.83 -0.56
C PHE A 228 -3.04 -9.70 0.36
N PHE A 229 -2.01 -9.92 1.19
CA PHE A 229 -1.56 -8.88 2.13
C PHE A 229 -1.01 -7.65 1.41
N HIS A 230 -0.32 -7.87 0.28
CA HIS A 230 0.14 -6.79 -0.60
C HIS A 230 -1.05 -5.99 -1.17
N ALA A 231 -2.11 -6.66 -1.62
CA ALA A 231 -3.33 -6.01 -2.09
C ALA A 231 -4.02 -5.21 -0.98
N CYS A 232 -4.09 -5.73 0.25
CA CYS A 232 -4.60 -4.99 1.41
C CYS A 232 -3.77 -3.73 1.70
N VAL A 233 -2.43 -3.84 1.69
CA VAL A 233 -1.54 -2.67 1.89
C VAL A 233 -1.76 -1.62 0.81
N LYS A 234 -1.89 -2.04 -0.46
CA LYS A 234 -2.17 -1.15 -1.59
C LYS A 234 -3.53 -0.46 -1.46
N SER A 235 -4.60 -1.23 -1.24
CA SER A 235 -5.96 -0.70 -1.03
C SER A 235 -5.98 0.34 0.09
N ARG A 236 -5.35 0.02 1.23
CA ARG A 236 -5.21 0.98 2.34
C ARG A 236 -4.41 2.22 1.96
N ARG A 237 -3.32 2.08 1.22
CA ARG A 237 -2.54 3.24 0.74
C ARG A 237 -3.42 4.15 -0.11
N ASN A 238 -4.22 3.58 -1.01
CA ASN A 238 -5.12 4.33 -1.87
C ASN A 238 -6.22 5.03 -1.05
N LEU A 239 -6.86 4.33 -0.12
CA LEU A 239 -7.89 4.90 0.76
C LEU A 239 -7.36 6.04 1.67
N ASN A 240 -6.11 5.94 2.13
CA ASN A 240 -5.51 6.98 2.97
C ASN A 240 -4.85 8.10 2.15
N SER A 241 -4.87 8.02 0.82
CA SER A 241 -4.33 9.05 -0.05
C SER A 241 -5.36 10.17 -0.22
N ILE A 242 -4.92 11.41 -0.01
CA ILE A 242 -5.72 12.60 -0.33
C ILE A 242 -5.33 13.01 -1.75
N LEU A 243 -6.17 12.69 -2.72
CA LEU A 243 -5.91 12.99 -4.14
C LEU A 243 -6.29 14.42 -4.52
N ALA A 244 -7.32 14.98 -3.87
CA ALA A 244 -7.79 16.34 -4.08
C ALA A 244 -8.51 16.86 -2.83
N LEU A 245 -8.55 18.18 -2.69
CA LEU A 245 -9.43 18.88 -1.74
C LEU A 245 -10.53 19.55 -2.54
N GLN A 246 -11.77 19.42 -2.06
CA GLN A 246 -12.91 20.16 -2.60
C GLN A 246 -12.93 21.55 -1.97
N THR A 247 -13.00 22.59 -2.80
CA THR A 247 -13.17 23.97 -2.35
C THR A 247 -14.65 24.35 -2.32
N GLU A 248 -15.01 25.50 -1.74
CA GLU A 248 -16.40 25.99 -1.77
C GLU A 248 -16.94 26.17 -3.19
N GLN A 249 -16.07 26.35 -4.18
CA GLN A 249 -16.42 26.52 -5.59
C GLN A 249 -16.53 25.20 -6.36
N GLY A 250 -16.29 24.06 -5.70
CA GLY A 250 -16.27 22.73 -6.31
C GLY A 250 -14.88 22.13 -6.38
#